data_AF-A0A1F7W3T7-F1
#
_entry.id   AF-A0A1F7W3T7-F1
#
_cell.length_a   1.000
_cell.length_b   1.000
_cell.length_c   1.000
_cell.angle_alpha   90.00
_cell.angle_beta   90.00
_cell.angle_gamma   90.00
#
_symmetry.space_group_name_H-M   'P 1'
#
loop_
_entity.id
_entity.type
_entity.pdbx_description
1 polymer ?
#
loop_
_entity_poly.entity_id
_entity_poly.type
_entity_poly.pdbx_seq_one_letter_code
_entity_poly.pdbx_strand_id
1 'polypeptide(L)'
;MKISDLLAMELGESVSVANEPFTKIGQAEITLDDGTTMFWLYDDEDNMLSVAPKEDEIVLFHQITEEIEPSEVILFQNKEYEFSYEDAGVVKQVDGDALLEEEDRNGFSDYQSKDGETLRVITNENTGEAASYFGRVVAEDDLSEI
;
A
#
# COMPACT_ATOMS: atom_id res chain seq x y z
N MET A 1 -5.60 -17.31 3.73
CA MET A 1 -4.30 -17.16 4.45
C MET A 1 -4.46 -16.00 5.42
N LYS A 2 -3.76 -15.95 6.57
CA LYS A 2 -3.93 -14.84 7.53
C LYS A 2 -2.90 -13.73 7.32
N ILE A 3 -3.19 -12.52 7.82
CA ILE A 3 -2.23 -11.41 7.89
C ILE A 3 -0.89 -11.84 8.51
N SER A 4 -0.93 -12.63 9.60
CA SER A 4 0.28 -13.12 10.25
C SER A 4 1.17 -13.96 9.34
N ASP A 5 0.54 -14.73 8.44
CA ASP A 5 1.25 -15.60 7.51
C ASP A 5 1.86 -14.76 6.38
N LEU A 6 1.12 -13.76 5.90
CA LEU A 6 1.57 -12.81 4.88
C LEU A 6 2.81 -12.01 5.35
N LEU A 7 2.79 -11.52 6.60
CA LEU A 7 3.94 -10.80 7.18
C LEU A 7 5.14 -11.72 7.44
N ALA A 8 4.89 -13.00 7.70
CA ALA A 8 5.94 -14.00 7.94
C ALA A 8 6.58 -14.54 6.65
N MET A 9 6.05 -14.21 5.47
CA MET A 9 6.62 -14.64 4.19
C MET A 9 8.09 -14.24 4.07
N GLU A 10 8.91 -15.18 3.63
CA GLU A 10 10.30 -14.92 3.27
C GLU A 10 10.39 -14.18 1.91
N LEU A 11 11.51 -13.49 1.69
CA LEU A 11 11.77 -12.87 0.39
C LEU A 11 11.84 -13.94 -0.71
N GLY A 12 11.14 -13.70 -1.82
CA GLY A 12 11.00 -14.62 -2.93
C GLY A 12 9.86 -15.62 -2.79
N GLU A 13 9.14 -15.66 -1.66
CA GLU A 13 7.91 -16.43 -1.55
C GLU A 13 6.76 -15.73 -2.29
N SER A 14 5.85 -16.54 -2.84
CA SER A 14 4.69 -16.05 -3.60
C SER A 14 3.38 -16.47 -2.94
N VAL A 15 2.40 -15.57 -3.00
CA VAL A 15 1.02 -15.80 -2.57
C VAL A 15 0.08 -15.33 -3.69
N SER A 16 -1.10 -15.91 -3.79
CA SER A 16 -2.15 -15.35 -4.63
C SER A 16 -2.98 -14.35 -3.84
N VAL A 17 -3.06 -13.13 -4.35
CA VAL A 17 -3.87 -12.03 -3.82
C VAL A 17 -4.92 -11.67 -4.84
N ALA A 18 -6.19 -11.88 -4.53
CA ALA A 18 -7.31 -11.61 -5.43
C ALA A 18 -7.16 -12.28 -6.81
N ASN A 19 -6.63 -13.52 -6.83
CA ASN A 19 -6.32 -14.33 -8.01
C ASN A 19 -5.12 -13.84 -8.86
N GLU A 20 -4.29 -12.95 -8.32
CA GLU A 20 -3.06 -12.48 -8.95
C GLU A 20 -1.85 -12.96 -8.13
N PRO A 21 -0.75 -13.38 -8.78
CA PRO A 21 0.46 -13.76 -8.06
C PRO A 21 1.16 -12.52 -7.49
N PHE A 22 1.59 -12.60 -6.23
CA PHE A 22 2.37 -11.58 -5.55
C PHE A 22 3.60 -12.23 -4.95
N THR A 23 4.79 -11.85 -5.42
CA THR A 23 6.07 -12.39 -4.92
C THR A 23 6.74 -11.34 -4.06
N LYS A 24 6.90 -11.61 -2.77
CA LYS A 24 7.47 -10.63 -1.84
C LYS A 24 8.96 -10.42 -2.14
N ILE A 25 9.33 -9.25 -2.65
CA ILE A 25 10.74 -8.87 -2.84
C ILE A 25 11.23 -7.87 -1.80
N GLY A 26 10.31 -7.14 -1.16
CA GLY A 26 10.63 -6.12 -0.17
C GLY A 26 9.53 -5.92 0.86
N GLN A 27 9.89 -5.30 1.97
CA GLN A 27 8.98 -4.90 3.04
C GLN A 27 9.49 -3.65 3.74
N ALA A 28 8.57 -2.75 4.09
CA ALA A 28 8.81 -1.64 5.01
C ALA A 28 7.83 -1.71 6.20
N GLU A 29 8.35 -1.58 7.42
CA GLU A 29 7.55 -1.33 8.62
C GLU A 29 7.42 0.18 8.84
N ILE A 30 6.20 0.68 8.96
CA ILE A 30 5.89 2.10 9.06
C ILE A 30 5.13 2.34 10.35
N THR A 31 5.60 3.28 11.16
CA THR A 31 4.83 3.79 12.32
C THR A 31 4.18 5.10 11.93
N LEU A 32 2.86 5.12 11.93
CA LEU A 32 2.04 6.31 11.69
C LEU A 32 2.11 7.29 12.85
N ASP A 33 1.71 8.53 12.61
CA ASP A 33 1.75 9.61 13.59
C ASP A 33 0.84 9.34 14.80
N ASP A 34 -0.21 8.53 14.64
CA ASP A 34 -1.08 8.06 15.73
C ASP A 34 -0.48 6.89 16.55
N GLY A 35 0.66 6.35 16.13
CA GLY A 35 1.34 5.20 16.74
C GLY A 35 0.89 3.83 16.21
N THR A 36 0.05 3.79 15.18
CA THR A 36 -0.34 2.58 14.46
C THR A 36 0.83 2.08 13.62
N THR A 37 0.96 0.75 13.52
CA THR A 37 2.03 0.11 12.73
C THR A 37 1.38 -0.48 11.49
N MET A 38 1.88 -0.08 10.32
CA MET A 38 1.52 -0.67 9.04
C MET A 38 2.75 -1.31 8.40
N PHE A 39 2.50 -2.27 7.52
CA PHE A 39 3.53 -2.90 6.72
C PHE A 39 3.20 -2.74 5.24
N TRP A 40 4.16 -2.29 4.46
CA TRP A 40 4.06 -2.24 3.00
C TRP A 40 4.96 -3.33 2.42
N LEU A 41 4.35 -4.34 1.80
CA LEU A 41 5.08 -5.41 1.12
C LEU A 41 5.13 -5.08 -0.37
N TYR A 42 6.26 -5.31 -1.00
CA TYR A 42 6.48 -5.00 -2.42
C TYR A 42 6.74 -6.26 -3.24
N ASP A 43 6.26 -6.26 -4.48
CA ASP A 43 6.62 -7.24 -5.50
C ASP A 43 7.51 -6.65 -6.60
N ASP A 44 7.87 -7.47 -7.60
CA ASP A 44 8.75 -7.11 -8.71
C ASP A 44 8.08 -6.29 -9.82
N GLU A 45 6.80 -5.96 -9.67
CA GLU A 45 6.02 -5.10 -10.57
C GLU A 45 5.67 -3.75 -9.92
N ASP A 46 6.38 -3.37 -8.85
CA ASP A 46 6.13 -2.16 -8.04
C ASP A 46 4.73 -2.12 -7.39
N ASN A 47 4.04 -3.27 -7.29
CA ASN A 47 2.80 -3.36 -6.54
C ASN A 47 3.11 -3.38 -5.04
N MET A 48 2.13 -2.91 -4.26
CA MET A 48 2.24 -2.78 -2.82
C MET A 48 1.04 -3.41 -2.12
N LEU A 49 1.29 -4.33 -1.19
CA LEU A 49 0.31 -4.74 -0.20
C LEU A 49 0.46 -3.86 1.03
N SER A 50 -0.53 -2.99 1.27
CA SER A 50 -0.65 -2.27 2.53
C SER A 50 -1.38 -3.14 3.54
N VAL A 51 -0.71 -3.47 4.64
CA VAL A 51 -1.22 -4.36 5.69
C VAL A 51 -1.28 -3.61 7.00
N ALA A 52 -2.47 -3.52 7.59
CA ALA A 52 -2.74 -2.88 8.86
C ALA A 52 -3.24 -3.94 9.87
N PRO A 53 -2.32 -4.60 10.62
CA PRO A 53 -2.67 -5.81 11.37
C PRO A 53 -3.61 -5.59 12.56
N LYS A 54 -3.67 -4.37 13.11
CA LYS A 54 -4.57 -4.07 14.24
C LYS A 54 -6.00 -3.85 13.75
N GLU A 55 -6.13 -3.34 12.54
CA GLU A 55 -7.38 -3.01 11.84
C GLU A 55 -7.93 -4.20 11.05
N ASP A 56 -7.14 -5.27 10.91
CA ASP A 56 -7.45 -6.46 10.11
C ASP A 56 -7.74 -6.10 8.64
N GLU A 57 -6.97 -5.14 8.11
CA GLU A 57 -7.15 -4.59 6.76
C GLU A 57 -5.94 -4.87 5.86
N ILE A 58 -6.23 -5.25 4.62
CA ILE A 58 -5.27 -5.49 3.57
C ILE A 58 -5.76 -4.78 2.30
N VAL A 59 -4.89 -3.99 1.69
CA VAL A 59 -5.18 -3.31 0.43
C VAL A 59 -4.06 -3.62 -0.56
N LEU A 60 -4.42 -4.19 -1.71
CA LEU A 60 -3.50 -4.36 -2.84
C LEU A 60 -3.54 -3.10 -3.69
N PHE A 61 -2.38 -2.50 -3.88
CA PHE A 61 -2.15 -1.31 -4.67
C PHE A 61 -1.25 -1.64 -5.87
N HIS A 62 -1.67 -1.18 -7.05
CA HIS A 62 -0.85 -1.17 -8.25
C HIS A 62 -0.38 0.26 -8.49
N GLN A 63 0.92 0.44 -8.75
CA GLN A 63 1.44 1.75 -9.09
C GLN A 63 0.84 2.23 -10.42
N ILE A 64 0.45 3.49 -10.48
CA ILE A 64 -0.04 4.12 -11.71
C ILE A 64 0.96 5.17 -12.18
N THR A 65 1.09 5.29 -13.51
CA THR A 65 2.00 6.26 -14.15
C THR A 65 1.41 7.67 -14.23
N GLU A 66 0.10 7.80 -14.00
CA GLU A 66 -0.58 9.08 -13.95
C GLU A 66 -0.25 9.80 -12.65
N GLU A 67 0.29 11.01 -12.76
CA GLU A 67 0.55 11.87 -11.62
C GLU A 67 -0.78 12.45 -11.13
N ILE A 68 -1.19 12.07 -9.92
CA ILE A 68 -2.39 12.56 -9.29
C ILE A 68 -2.04 13.76 -8.41
N GLU A 69 -2.59 14.91 -8.78
CA GLU A 69 -2.55 16.13 -7.97
C GLU A 69 -3.62 16.06 -6.87
N PRO A 70 -3.27 16.29 -5.58
CA PRO A 70 -4.23 16.31 -4.49
C PRO A 70 -5.37 17.31 -4.69
N SER A 71 -6.61 16.85 -4.48
CA SER A 71 -7.86 17.62 -4.68
C SER A 71 -8.98 17.00 -3.83
N GLU A 72 -10.04 17.74 -3.49
CA GLU A 72 -11.20 17.13 -2.79
C GLU A 72 -11.83 15.98 -3.59
N VAL A 73 -11.79 16.09 -4.92
CA VAL A 73 -12.29 15.07 -5.86
C VAL A 73 -11.28 14.87 -6.98
N ILE A 74 -10.95 13.61 -7.28
CA ILE A 74 -10.10 13.18 -8.39
C ILE A 74 -10.95 12.41 -9.39
N LEU A 75 -10.78 12.73 -10.67
CA LEU A 75 -11.40 11.98 -11.78
C LEU A 75 -10.34 11.08 -12.40
N PHE A 76 -10.45 9.77 -12.20
CA PHE A 76 -9.52 8.78 -12.74
C PHE A 76 -10.30 7.68 -13.46
N GLN A 77 -9.91 7.34 -14.68
CA GLN A 77 -10.58 6.33 -15.52
C GLN A 77 -12.12 6.53 -15.64
N ASN A 78 -12.56 7.78 -15.76
CA ASN A 78 -13.99 8.17 -15.79
C ASN A 78 -14.79 7.83 -14.51
N LYS A 79 -14.11 7.64 -13.38
CA LYS A 79 -14.74 7.50 -12.05
C LYS A 79 -14.29 8.63 -11.12
N GLU A 80 -15.20 9.06 -10.26
CA GLU A 80 -14.93 10.04 -9.21
C GLU A 80 -14.42 9.33 -7.96
N TYR A 81 -13.34 9.86 -7.40
CA TYR A 81 -12.76 9.46 -6.12
C TYR A 81 -12.80 10.68 -5.21
N GLU A 82 -13.44 10.53 -4.06
CA GLU A 82 -13.57 11.60 -3.06
C GLU A 82 -12.52 11.40 -1.98
N PHE A 83 -11.93 12.50 -1.50
CA PHE A 83 -10.99 12.45 -0.38
C PHE A 83 -11.61 11.72 0.81
N SER A 84 -10.88 10.76 1.37
CA SER A 84 -11.37 9.89 2.42
C SER A 84 -10.51 9.92 3.68
N TYR A 85 -9.19 9.90 3.53
CA TYR A 85 -8.25 9.79 4.64
C TYR A 85 -6.88 10.37 4.27
N GLU A 86 -6.14 10.85 5.26
CA GLU A 86 -4.73 11.19 5.13
C GLU A 86 -3.99 10.87 6.42
N ASP A 87 -2.74 10.46 6.30
CA ASP A 87 -1.83 10.27 7.43
C ASP A 87 -0.38 10.35 6.97
N ALA A 88 0.55 10.35 7.91
CA ALA A 88 1.97 10.22 7.66
C ALA A 88 2.61 9.26 8.65
N GLY A 89 3.70 8.63 8.22
CA GLY A 89 4.45 7.72 9.06
C GLY A 89 5.93 7.73 8.77
N VAL A 90 6.70 7.24 9.74
CA VAL A 90 8.15 7.06 9.64
C VAL A 90 8.48 5.60 9.44
N VAL A 91 9.29 5.30 8.43
CA VAL A 91 9.82 3.96 8.15
C VAL A 91 10.79 3.57 9.27
N LYS A 92 10.51 2.45 9.93
CA LYS A 92 11.29 1.94 11.07
C LYS A 92 12.26 0.85 10.69
N GLN A 93 11.90 0.05 9.71
CA GLN A 93 12.70 -1.08 9.25
C GLN A 93 12.39 -1.32 7.78
N VAL A 94 13.42 -1.65 7.01
CA VAL A 94 13.31 -2.06 5.61
C VAL A 94 14.03 -3.38 5.42
N ASP A 95 13.37 -4.32 4.75
CA ASP A 95 13.94 -5.61 4.35
C ASP A 95 13.77 -5.81 2.84
N GLY A 96 14.81 -6.35 2.18
CA GLY A 96 14.77 -6.66 0.75
C GLY A 96 14.77 -5.42 -0.16
N ASP A 97 14.17 -5.56 -1.34
CA ASP A 97 14.07 -4.54 -2.38
C ASP A 97 12.81 -3.69 -2.18
N ALA A 98 12.65 -3.08 -1.00
CA ALA A 98 11.55 -2.13 -0.77
C ALA A 98 11.84 -0.79 -1.47
N LEU A 99 10.78 -0.09 -1.87
CA LEU A 99 10.89 1.22 -2.52
C LEU A 99 11.20 2.38 -1.56
N LEU A 100 11.26 2.11 -0.25
CA LEU A 100 11.47 3.11 0.80
C LEU A 100 12.81 2.91 1.51
N GLU A 101 13.35 3.96 2.11
CA GLU A 101 14.54 3.91 2.95
C GLU A 101 14.19 4.02 4.44
N GLU A 102 15.04 3.48 5.32
CA GLU A 102 14.88 3.65 6.76
C GLU A 102 14.94 5.13 7.15
N GLU A 103 14.15 5.52 8.15
CA GLU A 103 14.00 6.91 8.62
C GLU A 103 13.28 7.85 7.64
N ASP A 104 12.88 7.40 6.45
CA ASP A 104 12.00 8.17 5.57
C ASP A 104 10.66 8.46 6.26
N ARG A 105 10.15 9.66 6.03
CA ARG A 105 8.80 10.06 6.43
C ARG A 105 7.93 10.12 5.18
N ASN A 106 6.90 9.28 5.13
CA ASN A 106 5.98 9.20 4.01
C ASN A 106 4.59 9.63 4.46
N GLY A 107 4.10 10.70 3.84
CA GLY A 107 2.69 11.08 3.89
C GLY A 107 1.90 10.32 2.84
N PHE A 108 0.64 10.01 3.10
CA PHE A 108 -0.26 9.50 2.10
C PHE A 108 -1.67 10.09 2.23
N SER A 109 -2.34 10.22 1.08
CA SER A 109 -3.73 10.65 0.98
C SER A 109 -4.52 9.63 0.17
N ASP A 110 -5.63 9.16 0.74
CA ASP A 110 -6.52 8.17 0.15
C ASP A 110 -7.81 8.81 -0.35
N TYR A 111 -8.19 8.44 -1.57
CA TYR A 111 -9.41 8.86 -2.23
C TYR A 111 -10.21 7.62 -2.61
N GLN A 112 -11.49 7.58 -2.26
CA GLN A 112 -12.29 6.37 -2.42
C GLN A 112 -13.40 6.58 -3.46
N SER A 113 -13.60 5.59 -4.33
CA SER A 113 -14.72 5.55 -5.24
C SER A 113 -15.96 4.93 -4.57
N LYS A 114 -17.13 5.13 -5.17
CA LYS A 114 -18.38 4.50 -4.71
C LYS A 114 -18.37 2.98 -4.79
N ASP A 115 -17.46 2.41 -5.58
CA ASP A 115 -17.30 0.96 -5.75
C ASP A 115 -16.31 0.36 -4.71
N GLY A 116 -15.72 1.19 -3.84
CA GLY A 116 -14.75 0.76 -2.82
C GLY A 116 -13.31 0.65 -3.33
N GLU A 117 -13.01 1.18 -4.51
CA GLU A 117 -11.64 1.31 -5.02
C GLU A 117 -10.96 2.52 -4.36
N THR A 118 -9.64 2.45 -4.16
CA THR A 118 -8.86 3.50 -3.49
C THR A 118 -7.77 4.01 -4.42
N LEU A 119 -7.66 5.32 -4.58
CA LEU A 119 -6.44 5.96 -5.08
C LEU A 119 -5.64 6.44 -3.88
N ARG A 120 -4.36 6.07 -3.83
CA ARG A 120 -3.44 6.52 -2.80
C ARG A 120 -2.33 7.34 -3.44
N VAL A 121 -2.14 8.56 -2.96
CA VAL A 121 -0.97 9.38 -3.30
C VAL A 121 -0.02 9.31 -2.12
N ILE A 122 1.20 8.82 -2.33
CA ILE A 122 2.25 8.73 -1.31
C ILE A 122 3.30 9.78 -1.65
N THR A 123 3.69 10.58 -0.66
CA THR A 123 4.72 11.61 -0.80
C THR A 123 5.80 11.37 0.24
N ASN A 124 7.04 11.19 -0.20
CA ASN A 124 8.20 11.22 0.68
C ASN A 124 8.41 12.68 1.12
N GLU A 125 8.20 12.98 2.39
CA GLU A 125 8.30 14.34 2.93
C GLU A 125 9.75 14.84 3.04
N ASN A 126 10.72 13.93 2.98
CA ASN A 126 12.14 14.25 3.00
C ASN A 126 12.63 14.75 1.64
N THR A 127 12.17 14.12 0.54
CA THR A 127 12.62 14.43 -0.83
C THR A 127 11.61 15.25 -1.64
N GLY A 128 10.33 15.17 -1.29
CA GLY A 128 9.20 15.72 -2.06
C GLY A 128 8.79 14.85 -3.25
N GLU A 129 9.37 13.66 -3.40
CA GLU A 129 8.97 12.71 -4.45
C GLU A 129 7.61 12.10 -4.13
N ALA A 130 6.77 11.95 -5.15
CA ALA A 130 5.42 11.41 -5.02
C ALA A 130 5.19 10.23 -5.96
N ALA A 131 4.43 9.25 -5.49
CA ALA A 131 3.97 8.10 -6.25
C ALA A 131 2.46 7.91 -6.04
N SER A 132 1.77 7.59 -7.13
CA SER A 132 0.32 7.35 -7.10
C SER A 132 0.03 5.87 -7.32
N TYR A 133 -0.98 5.37 -6.61
CA TYR A 133 -1.39 3.98 -6.63
C TYR A 133 -2.89 3.86 -6.78
N PHE A 134 -3.33 2.81 -7.48
CA PHE A 134 -4.71 2.37 -7.53
C PHE A 134 -4.85 1.04 -6.81
N GLY A 135 -5.75 0.95 -5.85
CA GLY A 135 -5.90 -0.23 -5.01
C GLY A 135 -7.32 -0.65 -4.70
N ARG A 136 -7.42 -1.85 -4.15
CA ARG A 136 -8.65 -2.49 -3.71
C ARG A 136 -8.42 -3.21 -2.39
N VAL A 137 -9.44 -3.23 -1.54
CA VAL A 137 -9.44 -4.04 -0.33
C VAL A 137 -9.41 -5.51 -0.73
N VAL A 138 -8.56 -6.28 -0.05
CA VAL A 138 -8.41 -7.72 -0.23
C VAL A 138 -9.08 -8.41 0.95
N ALA A 139 -10.06 -9.28 0.68
CA ALA A 139 -10.66 -10.11 1.73
C ALA A 139 -9.72 -11.26 2.09
N GLU A 140 -9.82 -11.80 3.31
CA GLU A 140 -9.00 -12.97 3.71
C GLU A 140 -9.20 -14.18 2.79
N ASP A 141 -10.40 -14.35 2.24
CA ASP A 141 -10.75 -15.40 1.28
C ASP A 141 -10.07 -15.22 -0.09
N ASP A 142 -9.63 -14.01 -0.40
CA ASP A 142 -8.88 -13.68 -1.61
C ASP A 142 -7.36 -13.93 -1.46
N LEU A 143 -6.92 -14.43 -0.30
CA LEU A 143 -5.53 -14.81 -0.05
C LEU A 143 -5.35 -16.33 0.01
N SER A 144 -4.58 -16.87 -0.94
CA SER A 144 -4.26 -18.30 -0.98
C SER A 144 -2.80 -18.57 -1.33
N GLU A 145 -2.23 -19.63 -0.76
CA GLU A 145 -0.93 -20.15 -1.19
C GLU A 145 -0.97 -20.58 -2.67
N ILE A 146 0.16 -20.45 -3.37
CA ILE A 146 0.34 -20.87 -4.77
C ILE A 146 0.91 -22.29 -4.85
#